data_AF-A0ABD6F2B6-F1
#
_entry.id   AF-A0ABD6F2B6-F1
#
_cell.length_a   1.000
_cell.length_b   1.000
_cell.length_c   1.000
_cell.angle_alpha   90.00
_cell.angle_beta   90.00
_cell.angle_gamma   90.00
#
_symmetry.space_group_name_H-M   'P 1'
#
loop_
_entity.id
_entity.type
_entity.pdbx_description
1 polymer ?
#
loop_
_entity_poly.entity_id
_entity_poly.type
_entity_poly.pdbx_seq_one_letter_code
_entity_poly.pdbx_strand_id
1 'polypeptide(L)'
;MVELDLEFPKKWPFGLLKTAQWVACIILIINLFCLRYHWGGVSFVLFCAWTMLIVSLFSWIAHVIGWNRQTFMLGGAAFFIPFALTDFVYSAIFFLFFCISALICLVDMFASFPYTAGLIVGYFFATCFCLVLAAVCGYLAISLYRVAPNGFILGLRTTVISGDKAEQLQVGTSATTATPATQPNIFPPPKGPNPV
;
A
#
# COMPACT_ATOMS: atom_id res chain seq x y z
N MET A 1 9.27 -3.23 24.15
CA MET A 1 8.83 -4.52 23.57
C MET A 1 8.17 -4.21 22.24
N VAL A 2 8.56 -4.87 21.15
CA VAL A 2 7.92 -4.70 19.85
C VAL A 2 6.62 -5.51 19.89
N GLU A 3 5.48 -4.83 19.98
CA GLU A 3 4.17 -5.48 19.94
C GLU A 3 3.84 -5.83 18.48
N LEU A 4 3.81 -7.12 18.19
CA LEU A 4 3.51 -7.63 16.86
C LEU A 4 2.00 -7.48 16.58
N ASP A 5 1.63 -6.62 15.62
CA ASP A 5 0.21 -6.42 15.24
C ASP A 5 -0.24 -7.51 14.25
N LEU A 6 -0.45 -8.71 14.76
CA LEU A 6 -0.93 -9.87 13.99
C LEU A 6 -2.35 -9.69 13.42
N GLU A 7 -3.09 -8.69 13.92
CA GLU A 7 -4.43 -8.35 13.42
C GLU A 7 -4.38 -7.40 12.23
N PHE A 8 -3.24 -6.75 11.98
CA PHE A 8 -3.04 -5.84 10.85
C PHE A 8 -3.55 -6.40 9.51
N PRO A 9 -3.29 -7.67 9.12
CA PRO A 9 -3.77 -8.25 7.86
C PRO A 9 -5.30 -8.27 7.71
N LYS A 10 -6.03 -8.23 8.83
CA LYS A 10 -7.50 -8.31 8.88
C LYS A 10 -8.15 -6.93 9.01
N LYS A 11 -7.38 -5.88 9.31
CA LYS A 11 -7.89 -4.52 9.47
C LYS A 11 -8.16 -3.88 8.10
N TRP A 12 -9.42 -3.59 7.82
CA TRP A 12 -9.84 -2.82 6.65
C TRP A 12 -9.68 -1.33 6.94
N PRO A 13 -9.29 -0.47 5.97
CA PRO A 13 -8.97 -0.79 4.57
C PRO A 13 -7.51 -1.16 4.33
N PHE A 14 -6.56 -0.56 5.04
CA PHE A 14 -5.15 -0.58 4.63
C PHE A 14 -4.48 -1.95 4.81
N GLY A 15 -4.84 -2.68 5.86
CA GLY A 15 -4.31 -4.01 6.13
C GLY A 15 -4.70 -5.03 5.07
N LEU A 16 -5.99 -5.10 4.73
CA LEU A 16 -6.50 -6.02 3.71
C LEU A 16 -6.04 -5.65 2.31
N LEU A 17 -5.94 -4.35 1.98
CA LEU A 17 -5.43 -3.92 0.69
C LEU A 17 -3.97 -4.33 0.50
N LYS A 18 -3.12 -4.13 1.51
CA LYS A 18 -1.71 -4.51 1.43
C LYS A 18 -1.53 -6.02 1.31
N THR A 19 -2.34 -6.80 2.02
CA THR A 19 -2.29 -8.27 1.90
C THR A 19 -2.73 -8.72 0.52
N ALA A 20 -3.84 -8.17 0.01
CA ALA A 20 -4.31 -8.43 -1.34
C ALA A 20 -3.25 -8.07 -2.39
N GLN A 21 -2.51 -6.98 -2.20
CA GLN A 21 -1.48 -6.51 -3.13
C GLN A 21 -0.35 -7.54 -3.31
N TRP A 22 0.29 -7.99 -2.22
CA TRP A 22 1.39 -8.96 -2.35
C TRP A 22 0.89 -10.37 -2.74
N VAL A 23 -0.29 -10.79 -2.25
CA VAL A 23 -0.89 -12.08 -2.62
C VAL A 23 -1.24 -12.12 -4.12
N ALA A 24 -1.87 -11.06 -4.65
CA ALA A 24 -2.19 -10.99 -6.06
C ALA A 24 -0.93 -10.95 -6.94
N CYS A 25 0.16 -10.32 -6.49
CA CYS A 25 1.46 -10.39 -7.17
C CYS A 25 1.99 -11.83 -7.22
N ILE A 26 1.92 -12.59 -6.12
CA ILE A 26 2.35 -14.00 -6.11
C ILE A 26 1.53 -14.83 -7.09
N ILE A 27 0.20 -14.68 -7.08
CA ILE A 27 -0.68 -15.44 -7.98
C ILE A 27 -0.38 -15.09 -9.44
N LEU A 28 -0.18 -13.80 -9.76
CA LEU A 28 0.21 -13.36 -11.10
C LEU A 28 1.55 -13.99 -11.54
N ILE A 29 2.56 -13.98 -10.65
CA ILE A 29 3.87 -14.56 -10.93
C ILE A 29 3.76 -16.07 -11.17
N ILE A 30 3.04 -16.81 -10.32
CA ILE A 30 2.80 -18.25 -10.49
C ILE A 30 2.10 -18.51 -11.82
N ASN A 31 1.06 -17.73 -12.14
CA ASN A 31 0.34 -17.86 -13.41
C ASN A 31 1.29 -17.71 -14.61
N LEU A 32 2.09 -16.64 -14.61
CA LEU A 32 3.08 -16.37 -15.65
C LEU A 32 4.15 -17.45 -15.75
N PHE A 33 4.66 -18.00 -14.64
CA PHE A 33 5.64 -19.10 -14.70
C PHE A 33 5.05 -20.43 -15.17
N CYS A 34 3.76 -20.67 -14.95
CA CYS A 34 3.07 -21.86 -15.44
C CYS A 34 2.76 -21.80 -16.94
N LEU A 35 2.87 -20.62 -17.59
CA LEU A 35 2.72 -20.49 -19.02
C LEU A 35 3.93 -21.08 -19.76
N ARG A 36 3.68 -22.02 -20.68
CA ARG A 36 4.72 -22.71 -21.45
C ARG A 36 5.44 -21.81 -22.45
N TYR A 37 4.85 -20.67 -22.81
CA TYR A 37 5.39 -19.73 -23.79
C TYR A 37 5.16 -18.28 -23.35
N HIS A 38 6.16 -17.43 -23.53
CA HIS A 38 6.10 -16.00 -23.21
C HIS A 38 6.25 -15.17 -24.49
N TRP A 39 5.31 -14.26 -24.69
CA TRP A 39 5.37 -13.27 -25.77
C TRP A 39 6.27 -12.08 -25.38
N GLY A 40 6.60 -11.26 -26.37
CA GLY A 40 7.36 -10.03 -26.14
C GLY A 40 6.55 -9.04 -25.29
N GLY A 41 7.11 -8.59 -24.17
CA GLY A 41 6.45 -7.69 -23.22
C GLY A 41 6.14 -8.32 -21.87
N VAL A 42 6.04 -9.65 -21.78
CA VAL A 42 5.82 -10.38 -20.51
C VAL A 42 6.94 -10.10 -19.48
N SER A 43 8.16 -9.82 -19.94
CA SER A 43 9.27 -9.41 -19.07
C SER A 43 9.00 -8.11 -18.30
N PHE A 44 8.28 -7.15 -18.89
CA PHE A 44 7.85 -5.93 -18.20
C PHE A 44 6.81 -6.24 -17.13
N VAL A 45 5.86 -7.13 -17.42
CA VAL A 45 4.84 -7.59 -16.46
C VAL A 45 5.48 -8.31 -15.27
N LEU A 46 6.43 -9.22 -15.55
CA LEU A 46 7.20 -9.92 -14.52
C LEU A 46 8.04 -8.95 -13.68
N PHE A 47 8.71 -7.98 -14.30
CA PHE A 47 9.45 -6.94 -13.58
C PHE A 47 8.53 -6.14 -12.64
N CYS A 48 7.37 -5.70 -13.12
CA CYS A 48 6.39 -4.98 -12.30
C CYS A 48 5.87 -5.84 -11.14
N ALA A 49 5.53 -7.10 -11.40
CA ALA A 49 5.03 -8.02 -10.38
C ALA A 49 6.08 -8.31 -9.29
N TRP A 50 7.34 -8.57 -9.67
CA TRP A 50 8.42 -8.84 -8.71
C TRP A 50 8.79 -7.62 -7.86
N THR A 51 8.96 -6.45 -8.49
CA THR A 51 9.26 -5.21 -7.79
C THR A 51 8.15 -4.83 -6.83
N MET A 52 6.88 -4.90 -7.26
CA MET A 52 5.74 -4.65 -6.40
C MET A 52 5.65 -5.68 -5.27
N LEU A 53 5.91 -6.97 -5.53
CA LEU A 53 5.93 -8.01 -4.49
C LEU A 53 6.94 -7.67 -3.39
N ILE A 54 8.17 -7.33 -3.76
CA ILE A 54 9.24 -7.03 -2.80
C ILE A 54 8.88 -5.79 -1.96
N VAL A 55 8.46 -4.71 -2.62
CA VAL A 55 8.12 -3.45 -1.93
C VAL A 55 6.89 -3.59 -1.05
N SER A 56 5.84 -4.25 -1.54
CA SER A 56 4.62 -4.48 -0.76
C SER A 56 4.84 -5.43 0.42
N LEU A 57 5.65 -6.48 0.24
CA LEU A 57 5.97 -7.41 1.32
C LEU A 57 6.83 -6.72 2.40
N PHE A 58 7.85 -5.96 2.01
CA PHE A 58 8.66 -5.19 2.94
C PHE A 58 7.81 -4.17 3.71
N SER A 59 6.98 -3.41 3.00
CA SER A 59 6.07 -2.44 3.61
C SER A 59 5.06 -3.15 4.53
N TRP A 60 4.51 -4.30 4.13
CA TRP A 60 3.59 -5.07 4.96
C TRP A 60 4.26 -5.57 6.25
N ILE A 61 5.48 -6.12 6.16
CA ILE A 61 6.28 -6.55 7.33
C ILE A 61 6.54 -5.36 8.27
N ALA A 62 6.91 -4.21 7.72
CA ALA A 62 7.18 -3.01 8.52
C ALA A 62 5.94 -2.52 9.28
N HIS A 63 4.73 -2.73 8.74
CA HIS A 63 3.48 -2.40 9.43
C HIS A 63 3.10 -3.45 10.48
N VAL A 64 3.33 -4.74 10.24
CA VAL A 64 3.09 -5.81 11.24
C VAL A 64 4.02 -5.70 12.44
N ILE A 65 5.28 -5.31 12.22
CA ILE A 65 6.28 -5.08 13.28
C ILE A 65 6.01 -3.76 14.02
N GLY A 66 5.19 -2.86 13.47
CA GLY A 66 4.96 -1.54 14.05
C GLY A 66 6.12 -0.56 13.83
N TRP A 67 7.04 -0.85 12.90
CA TRP A 67 8.15 0.04 12.54
C TRP A 67 7.64 1.36 11.96
N ASN A 68 6.45 1.34 11.36
CA ASN A 68 5.71 2.52 10.92
C ASN A 68 5.31 3.50 12.03
N ARG A 69 5.41 3.12 13.32
CA ARG A 69 5.09 3.98 14.49
C ARG A 69 6.33 4.49 15.21
N GLN A 70 7.51 4.00 14.86
CA GLN A 70 8.75 4.31 15.59
C GLN A 70 9.40 5.60 15.07
N THR A 71 9.91 6.41 15.99
CA THR A 71 10.79 7.54 15.71
C THR A 71 12.21 7.19 16.14
N PHE A 72 13.18 7.40 15.27
CA PHE A 72 14.59 7.12 15.52
C PHE A 72 15.30 8.41 15.91
N MET A 73 16.00 8.42 17.04
CA MET A 73 16.84 9.56 17.41
C MET A 73 18.22 9.38 16.74
N LEU A 74 18.55 10.23 15.77
CA LEU A 74 19.86 10.25 15.14
C LEU A 74 20.49 11.64 15.33
N GLY A 75 21.57 11.71 16.11
CA GLY A 75 22.31 12.96 16.32
C GLY A 75 21.50 14.09 16.96
N GLY A 76 20.52 13.78 17.81
CA GLY A 76 19.66 14.77 18.47
C GLY A 76 18.41 15.18 17.68
N ALA A 77 18.23 14.69 16.45
CA ALA A 77 17.02 14.87 15.64
C ALA A 77 16.17 13.60 15.62
N ALA A 78 14.86 13.76 15.73
CA ALA A 78 13.88 12.69 15.55
C ALA A 78 13.66 12.43 14.05
N PHE A 79 14.01 11.24 13.58
CA PHE A 79 13.76 10.77 12.22
C PHE A 79 12.55 9.84 12.20
N PHE A 80 11.59 10.14 11.32
CA PHE A 80 10.40 9.32 11.09
C PHE A 80 10.38 8.87 9.63
N ILE A 81 10.15 7.57 9.39
CA ILE A 81 10.05 7.03 8.04
C ILE A 81 8.59 7.21 7.58
N PRO A 82 8.33 8.03 6.54
CA PRO A 82 6.97 8.33 6.10
C PRO A 82 6.40 7.18 5.25
N PHE A 83 6.11 6.03 5.85
CA PHE A 83 5.60 4.85 5.15
C PHE A 83 4.33 5.14 4.35
N ALA A 84 3.43 5.99 4.86
CA ALA A 84 2.21 6.38 4.14
C ALA A 84 2.51 7.13 2.83
N LEU A 85 3.51 8.02 2.83
CA LEU A 85 3.94 8.74 1.62
C LEU A 85 4.57 7.75 0.62
N THR A 86 5.44 6.87 1.11
CA THR A 86 6.09 5.86 0.28
C THR A 86 5.05 4.93 -0.37
N ASP A 87 4.11 4.40 0.42
CA ASP A 87 3.03 3.54 -0.08
C ASP A 87 2.15 4.26 -1.11
N PHE A 88 1.86 5.55 -0.91
CA PHE A 88 1.11 6.35 -1.88
C PHE A 88 1.85 6.49 -3.21
N VAL A 89 3.13 6.89 -3.18
CA VAL A 89 3.93 7.10 -4.39
C VAL A 89 4.10 5.79 -5.17
N TYR A 90 4.44 4.71 -4.48
CA TYR A 90 4.55 3.39 -5.11
C TYR A 90 3.22 2.94 -5.69
N SER A 91 2.12 3.00 -4.95
CA SER A 91 0.81 2.59 -5.48
C SER A 91 0.34 3.44 -6.66
N ALA A 92 0.65 4.74 -6.69
CA ALA A 92 0.29 5.61 -7.82
C ALA A 92 1.08 5.27 -9.10
N ILE A 93 2.39 5.02 -8.97
CA ILE A 93 3.24 4.65 -10.12
C ILE A 93 2.86 3.25 -10.62
N PHE A 94 2.73 2.29 -9.70
CA PHE A 94 2.42 0.91 -10.06
C PHE A 94 1.00 0.73 -10.57
N PHE A 95 0.05 1.59 -10.20
CA PHE A 95 -1.26 1.65 -10.84
C PHE A 95 -1.12 1.82 -12.37
N LEU A 96 -0.32 2.79 -12.81
CA LEU A 96 -0.09 3.02 -14.25
C LEU A 96 0.64 1.83 -14.90
N PHE A 97 1.66 1.29 -14.23
CA PHE A 97 2.42 0.15 -14.76
C PHE A 97 1.57 -1.12 -14.88
N PHE A 98 0.67 -1.39 -13.93
CA PHE A 98 -0.25 -2.51 -14.03
C PHE A 98 -1.36 -2.30 -15.07
N CYS A 99 -1.80 -1.07 -15.31
CA CYS A 99 -2.67 -0.75 -16.45
C CYS A 99 -1.98 -1.07 -17.79
N ILE A 100 -0.72 -0.65 -17.95
CA ILE A 100 0.08 -0.99 -19.15
C ILE A 100 0.29 -2.50 -19.24
N SER A 101 0.60 -3.16 -18.12
CA SER A 101 0.78 -4.62 -18.06
C SER A 101 -0.48 -5.39 -18.45
N ALA A 102 -1.66 -4.90 -18.03
CA ALA A 102 -2.94 -5.49 -18.43
C ALA A 102 -3.15 -5.39 -19.95
N LEU A 103 -2.79 -4.27 -20.57
CA LEU A 103 -2.86 -4.12 -22.03
C LEU A 103 -1.89 -5.07 -22.75
N ILE A 104 -0.68 -5.24 -22.23
CA ILE A 104 0.30 -6.21 -22.78
C ILE A 104 -0.29 -7.63 -22.72
N CYS A 105 -0.76 -8.06 -21.55
CA CYS A 105 -1.36 -9.40 -21.40
C CYS A 105 -2.61 -9.59 -22.28
N LEU A 106 -3.38 -8.53 -22.53
CA LEU A 106 -4.56 -8.57 -23.40
C LEU A 106 -4.16 -8.72 -24.88
N VAL A 107 -3.11 -8.03 -25.32
CA VAL A 107 -2.54 -8.21 -26.67
C VAL A 107 -1.97 -9.62 -26.83
N ASP A 108 -1.26 -10.12 -25.82
CA ASP A 108 -0.68 -11.47 -25.81
C ASP A 108 -1.77 -12.57 -25.80
N MET A 109 -2.92 -12.29 -25.18
CA MET A 109 -4.09 -13.16 -25.25
C MET A 109 -4.60 -13.29 -26.69
N PHE A 110 -4.71 -12.18 -27.42
CA PHE A 110 -5.11 -12.21 -28.83
C PHE A 110 -4.06 -12.85 -29.74
N ALA A 111 -2.78 -12.60 -29.48
CA ALA A 111 -1.67 -13.26 -30.18
C ALA A 111 -1.65 -14.78 -29.94
N SER A 112 -2.30 -15.26 -28.87
CA SER A 112 -2.38 -16.67 -28.52
C SER A 112 -3.52 -17.43 -29.23
N PHE A 113 -4.43 -16.75 -29.94
CA PHE A 113 -5.54 -17.39 -30.67
C PHE A 113 -5.14 -18.50 -31.65
N PRO A 114 -4.08 -18.36 -32.47
CA PRO A 114 -3.68 -19.40 -33.42
C PRO A 114 -2.97 -20.60 -32.76
N TYR A 115 -2.74 -20.57 -31.44
CA TYR A 115 -2.02 -21.60 -30.70
C TYR A 115 -2.96 -22.43 -29.83
N THR A 116 -2.56 -22.72 -28.58
CA THR A 116 -3.28 -23.59 -27.66
C THR A 116 -4.25 -22.80 -26.79
N ALA A 117 -5.45 -23.35 -26.57
CA ALA A 117 -6.46 -22.76 -25.67
C ALA A 117 -5.93 -22.46 -24.25
N GLY A 118 -4.99 -23.26 -23.75
CA GLY A 118 -4.33 -23.03 -22.46
C GLY A 118 -3.53 -21.73 -22.37
N LEU A 119 -2.93 -21.27 -23.48
CA LEU A 119 -2.23 -19.97 -23.52
C LEU A 119 -3.22 -18.83 -23.41
N ILE A 120 -4.34 -18.91 -24.13
CA ILE A 120 -5.42 -17.91 -24.11
C ILE A 120 -5.96 -17.77 -22.68
N VAL A 121 -6.26 -18.89 -22.02
CA VAL A 121 -6.75 -18.90 -20.64
C VAL A 121 -5.70 -18.34 -19.66
N GLY A 122 -4.43 -18.69 -19.83
CA GLY A 122 -3.35 -18.15 -19.01
C GLY A 122 -3.24 -16.63 -19.10
N TYR A 123 -3.19 -16.08 -20.31
CA TYR A 123 -3.13 -14.63 -20.53
C TYR A 123 -4.42 -13.89 -20.12
N PHE A 124 -5.58 -14.54 -20.20
CA PHE A 124 -6.83 -14.01 -19.65
C PHE A 124 -6.71 -13.83 -18.13
N PHE A 125 -6.28 -14.86 -17.40
CA PHE A 125 -6.06 -14.76 -15.96
C PHE A 125 -5.00 -13.73 -15.61
N ALA A 126 -3.87 -13.69 -16.34
CA ALA A 126 -2.84 -12.68 -16.13
C ALA A 126 -3.38 -11.25 -16.30
N THR A 127 -4.23 -11.03 -17.31
CA THR A 127 -4.92 -9.74 -17.53
C THR A 127 -5.82 -9.39 -16.34
N CYS A 128 -6.66 -10.33 -15.88
CA CYS A 128 -7.52 -10.13 -14.71
C CYS A 128 -6.71 -9.80 -13.46
N PHE A 129 -5.62 -10.52 -13.19
CA PHE A 129 -4.77 -10.24 -12.03
C PHE A 129 -4.06 -8.90 -12.12
N CYS A 130 -3.60 -8.48 -13.31
CA CYS A 130 -3.06 -7.13 -13.52
C CYS A 130 -4.11 -6.04 -13.24
N LEU A 131 -5.36 -6.23 -13.67
CA LEU A 131 -6.44 -5.30 -13.38
C LEU A 131 -6.81 -5.26 -11.90
N VAL A 132 -6.83 -6.41 -11.22
CA VAL A 132 -7.03 -6.47 -9.76
C VAL A 132 -5.90 -5.73 -9.04
N LEU A 133 -4.65 -5.94 -9.43
CA LEU A 133 -3.50 -5.24 -8.86
C LEU A 133 -3.58 -3.73 -9.11
N ALA A 134 -3.94 -3.31 -10.32
CA ALA A 134 -4.18 -1.90 -10.62
C ALA A 134 -5.31 -1.33 -9.73
N ALA A 135 -6.44 -2.02 -9.61
CA ALA A 135 -7.56 -1.58 -8.77
C ALA A 135 -7.16 -1.47 -7.30
N VAL A 136 -6.43 -2.45 -6.75
CA VAL A 136 -5.92 -2.43 -5.37
C VAL A 136 -4.94 -1.27 -5.17
N CYS A 137 -3.98 -1.07 -6.09
CA CYS A 137 -3.04 0.05 -6.02
C CYS A 137 -3.75 1.40 -6.10
N GLY A 138 -4.67 1.56 -7.04
CA GLY A 138 -5.46 2.79 -7.21
C GLY A 138 -6.34 3.08 -5.99
N TYR A 139 -7.02 2.07 -5.45
CA TYR A 139 -7.84 2.23 -4.25
C TYR A 139 -6.98 2.57 -3.01
N LEU A 140 -5.78 1.98 -2.90
CA LEU A 140 -4.82 2.31 -1.84
C LEU A 140 -4.35 3.78 -1.98
N ALA A 141 -4.00 4.23 -3.19
CA ALA A 141 -3.60 5.61 -3.43
C ALA A 141 -4.73 6.61 -3.10
N ILE A 142 -5.98 6.31 -3.50
CA ILE A 142 -7.14 7.16 -3.20
C ILE A 142 -7.43 7.20 -1.69
N SER A 143 -7.41 6.05 -1.02
CA SER A 143 -7.65 5.99 0.43
C SER A 143 -6.58 6.77 1.19
N LEU A 144 -5.31 6.67 0.80
CA LEU A 144 -4.23 7.48 1.39
C LEU A 144 -4.39 8.98 1.09
N TYR A 145 -4.76 9.35 -0.13
CA TYR A 145 -5.01 10.75 -0.49
C TYR A 145 -6.14 11.37 0.32
N ARG A 146 -7.22 10.62 0.58
CA ARG A 146 -8.35 11.09 1.40
C ARG A 146 -7.98 11.36 2.85
N VAL A 147 -6.93 10.72 3.35
CA VAL A 147 -6.43 10.96 4.72
C VAL A 147 -5.27 11.97 4.73
N ALA A 148 -4.91 12.55 3.58
CA ALA A 148 -3.95 13.64 3.50
C ALA A 148 -4.49 14.89 4.18
N PRO A 149 -3.77 15.49 5.15
CA PRO A 149 -4.22 16.75 5.74
C PRO A 149 -4.20 17.87 4.71
N ASN A 150 -5.31 18.60 4.62
CA ASN A 150 -5.52 19.71 3.68
C ASN A 150 -5.38 19.33 2.19
N GLY A 151 -5.48 18.04 1.85
CA GLY A 151 -5.26 17.55 0.47
C GLY A 151 -3.81 17.66 -0.01
N PHE A 152 -2.87 18.01 0.87
CA PHE A 152 -1.47 18.12 0.52
C PHE A 152 -0.77 16.77 0.71
N ILE A 153 -0.30 16.16 -0.38
CA ILE A 153 0.33 14.82 -0.37
C ILE A 153 1.57 14.80 0.54
N LEU A 154 2.31 15.91 0.63
CA LEU A 154 3.46 16.03 1.53
C LEU A 154 3.06 15.95 3.01
N GLY A 155 1.78 16.17 3.34
CA GLY A 155 1.21 15.97 4.66
C GLY A 155 1.15 14.51 5.11
N LEU A 156 1.22 13.54 4.19
CA LEU A 156 1.36 12.12 4.54
C LEU A 156 2.67 11.80 5.24
N ARG A 157 3.66 12.70 5.18
CA ARG A 157 4.95 12.50 5.86
C ARG A 157 4.81 12.39 7.38
N THR A 158 3.74 12.95 7.93
CA THR A 158 3.42 12.90 9.36
C THR A 158 2.26 11.95 9.66
N THR A 159 1.81 11.15 8.69
CA THR A 159 0.67 10.25 8.88
C THR A 159 1.14 8.82 9.15
N VAL A 160 0.68 8.26 10.26
CA VAL A 160 0.90 6.89 10.69
C VAL A 160 -0.34 6.08 10.35
N ILE A 161 -0.17 4.92 9.70
CA ILE A 161 -1.29 4.02 9.38
C ILE A 161 -1.38 2.94 10.46
N SER A 162 -2.46 2.94 11.23
CA SER A 162 -2.79 1.97 12.27
C SER A 162 -3.86 0.98 11.80
N GLY A 163 -3.67 0.40 10.60
CA GLY A 163 -4.53 -0.63 10.01
C GLY A 163 -5.92 -0.13 9.55
N ASP A 164 -6.73 0.34 10.48
CA ASP A 164 -8.09 0.87 10.27
C ASP A 164 -8.07 2.41 10.15
N LYS A 165 -7.22 3.07 10.95
CA LYS A 165 -7.13 4.52 11.02
C LYS A 165 -5.78 5.03 10.54
N ALA A 166 -5.76 6.24 10.00
CA ALA A 166 -4.51 6.98 9.82
C ALA A 166 -4.50 8.16 10.79
N GLU A 167 -3.47 8.22 11.63
CA GLU A 167 -3.30 9.20 12.70
C GLU A 167 -2.14 10.13 12.36
N GLN A 168 -2.25 11.40 12.73
CA GLN A 168 -1.11 12.29 12.63
C GLN A 168 -0.16 12.06 13.79
N LEU A 169 1.11 11.86 13.48
CA LEU A 169 2.19 12.02 14.44
C LEU A 169 2.21 13.48 14.88
N GLN A 170 1.69 13.74 16.09
CA GLN A 170 2.03 14.97 16.80
C GLN A 170 3.51 14.90 17.14
N VAL A 171 4.34 15.48 16.28
CA VAL A 171 5.71 15.85 16.65
C VAL A 171 5.59 17.05 17.59
N GLY A 172 5.16 16.77 18.81
CA GLY A 172 5.17 17.74 19.90
C GLY A 172 6.61 17.95 20.33
N THR A 173 7.10 19.17 20.19
CA THR A 173 8.11 19.74 21.09
C THR A 173 7.62 19.52 22.52
N SER A 174 8.04 18.43 23.17
CA SER A 174 8.14 18.24 24.63
C SER A 174 8.48 16.77 24.93
N ALA A 175 9.77 16.44 24.93
CA ALA A 175 10.25 15.30 25.69
C ALA A 175 10.33 15.72 27.17
N THR A 176 9.19 15.70 27.86
CA THR A 176 9.16 15.73 29.32
C THR A 176 8.50 14.43 29.76
N THR A 177 9.35 13.48 30.15
CA THR A 177 9.12 12.41 31.13
C THR A 177 7.73 11.76 31.15
N ALA A 178 7.61 10.57 30.55
CA ALA A 178 6.48 9.68 30.77
C ALA A 178 6.59 8.99 32.14
N THR A 179 5.69 9.32 33.06
CA THR A 179 5.24 8.46 34.17
C THR A 179 3.85 7.94 33.81
N PRO A 180 3.48 6.68 34.10
CA PRO A 180 2.20 6.11 33.68
C PRO A 180 1.10 6.47 34.68
N ALA A 181 0.16 7.34 34.30
CA ALA A 181 -1.13 7.49 34.99
C ALA A 181 -2.13 8.29 34.14
N THR A 182 -3.29 7.69 33.90
CA THR A 182 -4.63 8.31 33.75
C THR A 182 -4.76 9.53 32.82
N GLN A 183 -5.45 9.34 31.68
CA GLN A 183 -5.96 10.44 30.85
C GLN A 183 -6.81 11.43 31.67
N PRO A 184 -6.62 12.75 31.45
CA PRO A 184 -7.70 13.71 31.54
C PRO A 184 -7.99 14.30 30.15
N ASN A 185 -9.25 14.25 29.75
CA ASN A 185 -9.82 15.00 28.64
C ASN A 185 -9.49 16.50 28.79
N ILE A 186 -8.62 17.04 27.93
CA ILE A 186 -8.37 18.49 27.83
C ILE A 186 -8.52 18.90 26.36
N PHE A 187 -9.75 18.88 25.87
CA PHE A 187 -10.25 19.92 24.94
C PHE A 187 -11.78 19.83 24.89
N PRO A 188 -12.52 20.86 25.35
CA PRO A 188 -13.96 20.95 25.06
C PRO A 188 -14.17 21.29 23.57
N PRO A 189 -15.27 20.83 22.95
CA PRO A 189 -15.58 21.19 21.56
C PRO A 189 -15.81 22.72 21.42
N PRO A 190 -15.51 23.30 20.24
CA PRO A 190 -15.61 24.73 20.03
C PRO A 190 -17.07 25.19 20.16
N LYS A 191 -17.31 26.18 21.03
CA LYS A 191 -18.59 26.88 21.12
C LYS A 191 -18.83 27.63 19.80
N GLY A 192 -19.85 27.20 19.06
CA GLY A 192 -20.45 28.02 18.00
C GLY A 192 -21.04 29.31 18.60
N PRO A 193 -21.18 30.38 17.80
CA PRO A 193 -21.82 31.60 18.27
C PRO A 193 -23.31 31.35 18.47
N ASN A 194 -23.80 31.64 19.69
CA ASN A 194 -25.23 31.57 20.04
C ASN A 194 -26.01 32.79 19.47
N PRO A 195 -27.33 32.66 19.33
CA PRO A 195 -28.18 33.58 18.58
C PRO A 195 -28.55 34.84 19.36
N VAL A 196 -28.93 35.89 18.62
CA VAL A 196 -29.85 36.97 19.05
C VAL A 196 -31.12 36.88 18.24
#